data_AF-A0A3A5UJR6-F1
#
_entry.id   AF-A0A3A5UJR6-F1
#
_cell.length_a   1.000
_cell.length_b   1.000
_cell.length_c   1.000
_cell.angle_alpha   90.00
_cell.angle_beta   90.00
_cell.angle_gamma   90.00
#
_symmetry.space_group_name_H-M   'P 1'
#
loop_
_entity.id
_entity.type
_entity.pdbx_description
1 polymer ?
#
loop_
_entity_poly.entity_id
_entity_poly.type
_entity_poly.pdbx_seq_one_letter_code
_entity_poly.pdbx_strand_id
1 'polypeptide(L)'
;MCMDYSGMTVVQLKTLCRERGLRVSGNKDEVIIRLMENDEASNIFQTQAAAPAPQPMQMYQTQPMGGYAQPQYIQVRSQKEEMSKTIGTFVIFYAFFRLFWAMVFSIGIGGSASSWLLSIPAFLIGIGFLVGGAILYAGYRNGVYFTLGVLVVSGIMSVLFHGDDPNPVSVAWGEEMILTSIMCSFICMALVALPIFMSQLKPGWPENIERLLGQDSSTGSGKDKIQCAHCSAALQVPSGYTGKIQCPSCQKEMRV
;
A
#
# COMPACT_ATOMS: atom_id res chain seq x y z
N MET A 1 -12.96 41.30 -6.18
CA MET A 1 -13.30 41.81 -7.52
C MET A 1 -12.42 41.06 -8.51
N CYS A 2 -12.98 40.22 -9.39
CA CYS A 2 -12.19 39.60 -10.44
C CYS A 2 -11.88 40.66 -11.50
N MET A 3 -10.61 41.01 -11.69
CA MET A 3 -10.20 41.84 -12.81
C MET A 3 -10.38 41.01 -14.09
N ASP A 4 -11.18 41.51 -15.03
CA ASP A 4 -11.41 40.83 -16.31
C ASP A 4 -10.28 41.17 -17.29
N TYR A 5 -9.36 40.23 -17.45
CA TYR A 5 -8.18 40.37 -18.31
C TYR A 5 -8.47 40.10 -19.80
N SER A 6 -9.68 39.62 -20.14
CA SER A 6 -10.03 39.23 -21.51
C SER A 6 -10.06 40.43 -22.49
N GLY A 7 -10.41 41.62 -21.98
CA GLY A 7 -10.50 42.86 -22.74
C GLY A 7 -9.18 43.60 -22.99
N MET A 8 -8.07 43.18 -22.38
CA MET A 8 -6.78 43.87 -22.51
C MET A 8 -6.00 43.46 -23.76
N THR A 9 -5.17 44.37 -24.25
CA THR A 9 -4.28 44.10 -25.39
C THR A 9 -3.09 43.23 -24.95
N VAL A 10 -2.54 42.43 -25.87
CA VAL A 10 -1.41 41.51 -25.58
C VAL A 10 -0.19 42.26 -25.04
N VAL A 11 0.01 43.52 -25.43
CA VAL A 11 1.11 44.35 -24.96
C VAL A 11 0.93 44.70 -23.48
N GLN A 12 -0.27 45.10 -23.07
CA GLN A 12 -0.59 45.44 -21.67
C GLN A 12 -0.53 44.23 -20.74
N LEU A 13 -0.97 43.05 -21.20
CA LEU A 13 -0.87 41.81 -20.43
C LEU A 13 0.60 41.42 -20.20
N LYS A 14 1.45 41.62 -21.21
CA LYS A 14 2.88 41.33 -21.11
C LYS A 14 3.63 42.31 -20.22
N THR A 15 3.24 43.59 -20.18
CA THR A 15 3.81 44.56 -19.23
C THR A 15 3.41 44.23 -17.80
N LEU A 16 2.15 43.88 -17.56
CA LEU A 16 1.68 43.43 -16.24
C LEU A 16 2.39 42.17 -15.76
N CYS A 17 2.61 41.18 -16.65
CA CYS A 17 3.43 40.02 -16.30
C CYS A 17 4.87 40.41 -15.94
N ARG A 18 5.49 41.32 -16.69
CA ARG A 18 6.87 41.77 -16.42
C ARG A 18 6.98 42.48 -15.07
N GLU A 19 6.04 43.36 -14.76
CA GLU A 19 6.00 44.10 -13.48
C GLU A 19 5.82 43.16 -12.29
N ARG A 20 5.04 42.09 -12.45
CA ARG A 20 4.80 41.07 -11.42
C ARG A 20 5.87 39.96 -11.38
N GLY A 21 6.93 40.07 -12.18
CA GLY A 21 8.00 39.07 -12.26
C GLY A 21 7.57 37.72 -12.89
N LEU A 22 6.45 37.69 -13.61
CA LEU A 22 5.89 36.52 -14.25
C LEU A 22 6.46 36.34 -15.67
N ARG A 23 6.54 35.07 -16.11
CA ARG A 23 7.04 34.72 -17.45
C ARG A 23 6.16 35.34 -18.54
N VAL A 24 6.76 36.18 -19.38
CA VAL A 24 6.08 36.97 -20.44
C VAL A 24 5.90 36.18 -21.77
N SER A 25 6.42 34.96 -21.82
CA SER A 25 6.34 34.08 -22.99
C SER A 25 5.05 33.24 -22.96
N GLY A 26 4.32 33.20 -24.08
CA GLY A 26 3.09 32.43 -24.25
C GLY A 26 2.11 33.08 -25.22
N ASN A 27 1.05 32.32 -25.58
CA ASN A 27 -0.12 32.86 -26.28
C ASN A 27 -0.93 33.78 -25.35
N LYS A 28 -1.80 34.65 -25.89
CA LYS A 28 -2.59 35.62 -25.09
C LYS A 28 -3.29 34.96 -23.91
N ASP A 29 -3.88 33.78 -24.12
CA ASP A 29 -4.64 33.05 -23.11
C ASP A 29 -3.75 32.50 -21.98
N GLU A 30 -2.54 32.03 -22.30
CA GLU A 30 -1.58 31.57 -21.28
C GLU A 30 -1.10 32.70 -20.37
N VAL A 31 -1.00 33.90 -20.92
CA VAL A 31 -0.61 35.10 -20.17
C VAL A 31 -1.74 35.52 -19.23
N ILE A 32 -2.99 35.42 -19.68
CA ILE A 32 -4.18 35.72 -18.87
C ILE A 32 -4.31 34.73 -17.71
N ILE A 33 -4.23 33.42 -17.97
CA ILE A 33 -4.32 32.39 -16.91
C ILE A 33 -3.24 32.63 -15.84
N ARG A 34 -2.01 32.92 -16.26
CA ARG A 34 -0.88 33.16 -15.35
C ARG A 34 -1.04 34.41 -14.50
N LEU A 35 -1.75 35.43 -15.00
CA LEU A 35 -2.09 36.64 -14.23
C LEU A 35 -3.22 36.36 -13.24
N MET A 36 -4.24 35.60 -13.64
CA MET A 36 -5.34 35.19 -12.77
C MET A 36 -4.85 34.33 -11.60
N GLU A 37 -3.99 33.34 -11.87
CA GLU A 37 -3.38 32.50 -10.84
C GLU A 37 -2.56 33.32 -9.82
N ASN A 38 -1.84 34.34 -10.30
CA ASN A 38 -1.05 35.22 -9.43
C ASN A 38 -1.94 36.11 -8.53
N ASP A 39 -3.07 36.59 -9.06
CA ASP A 39 -4.05 37.35 -8.28
C ASP A 39 -4.76 36.50 -7.23
N GLU A 40 -5.13 35.26 -7.57
CA GLU A 40 -5.72 34.33 -6.60
C GLU A 40 -4.72 33.97 -5.50
N ALA A 41 -3.47 33.67 -5.86
CA ALA A 41 -2.42 33.39 -4.90
C ALA A 41 -2.21 34.56 -3.95
N SER A 42 -2.12 35.79 -4.46
CA SER A 42 -1.97 36.99 -3.63
C SER A 42 -3.20 37.29 -2.77
N ASN A 43 -4.41 36.95 -3.23
CA ASN A 43 -5.63 37.07 -2.43
C ASN A 43 -5.62 36.11 -1.23
N ILE A 44 -5.21 34.85 -1.44
CA ILE A 44 -5.12 33.83 -0.37
C ILE A 44 -4.19 34.28 0.76
N PHE A 45 -3.11 35.00 0.44
CA PHE A 45 -2.21 35.57 1.44
C PHE A 45 -2.83 36.73 2.24
N GLN A 46 -3.82 37.46 1.69
CA GLN A 46 -4.50 38.54 2.41
C GLN A 46 -5.65 38.05 3.31
N THR A 47 -6.32 36.95 2.96
CA THR A 47 -7.45 36.41 3.76
C THR A 47 -7.03 35.69 5.04
N GLN A 48 -5.73 35.45 5.27
CA GLN A 48 -5.21 34.78 6.47
C GLN A 48 -4.87 35.73 7.63
N ALA A 49 -5.18 37.04 7.53
CA ALA A 49 -4.82 38.03 8.54
C ALA A 49 -5.85 38.26 9.67
N ALA A 50 -6.88 37.43 9.83
CA ALA A 50 -7.87 37.59 10.91
C ALA A 50 -8.13 36.29 11.73
N ALA A 51 -7.53 36.26 12.93
CA ALA A 51 -7.91 35.49 14.15
C ALA A 51 -7.44 34.00 14.28
N PRO A 52 -7.39 33.41 15.50
CA PRO A 52 -6.13 33.09 16.21
C PRO A 52 -5.84 31.58 16.47
N ALA A 53 -4.55 31.33 16.77
CA ALA A 53 -3.76 30.14 17.18
C ALA A 53 -4.43 28.91 17.90
N PRO A 54 -3.77 27.71 18.07
CA PRO A 54 -2.33 27.37 17.90
C PRO A 54 -1.94 25.99 17.25
N GLN A 55 -0.88 26.03 16.41
CA GLN A 55 0.32 25.13 16.31
C GLN A 55 0.20 23.63 15.89
N PRO A 56 1.26 22.98 15.33
CA PRO A 56 2.62 23.48 15.02
C PRO A 56 3.00 23.47 13.52
N MET A 57 3.85 24.43 13.15
CA MET A 57 4.42 24.68 11.84
C MET A 57 5.93 24.44 11.90
N GLN A 58 6.52 23.75 10.92
CA GLN A 58 7.95 23.89 10.57
C GLN A 58 8.06 23.82 9.03
N MET A 59 7.97 24.98 8.37
CA MET A 59 9.10 25.82 7.90
C MET A 59 9.96 25.14 6.83
N TYR A 60 9.70 25.52 5.58
CA TYR A 60 10.54 25.28 4.41
C TYR A 60 11.66 26.33 4.40
N GLN A 61 12.93 25.90 4.43
CA GLN A 61 14.07 26.81 4.35
C GLN A 61 14.81 26.66 3.01
N THR A 62 15.00 27.78 2.33
CA THR A 62 15.65 27.90 1.02
C THR A 62 17.15 28.22 1.13
N GLN A 63 17.95 27.48 0.33
CA GLN A 63 19.26 27.80 -0.29
C GLN A 63 20.54 27.86 0.59
N PRO A 64 21.79 27.76 0.05
CA PRO A 64 22.28 27.27 -1.27
C PRO A 64 23.52 26.32 -1.21
N MET A 65 23.92 25.81 -2.39
CA MET A 65 25.27 25.35 -2.80
C MET A 65 25.98 24.16 -2.11
N GLY A 66 26.35 23.18 -2.96
CA GLY A 66 27.55 22.35 -2.77
C GLY A 66 27.38 21.13 -1.87
N GLY A 67 26.92 20.01 -2.43
CA GLY A 67 26.93 18.75 -1.71
C GLY A 67 26.26 17.64 -2.48
N TYR A 68 27.01 16.56 -2.68
CA TYR A 68 26.63 15.22 -3.16
C TYR A 68 25.12 15.02 -3.36
N ALA A 69 24.71 14.89 -4.62
CA ALA A 69 23.36 14.46 -4.96
C ALA A 69 23.12 13.08 -4.33
N GLN A 70 22.37 13.05 -3.23
CA GLN A 70 21.78 11.82 -2.73
C GLN A 70 20.90 11.26 -3.85
N PRO A 71 20.98 9.95 -4.18
CA PRO A 71 20.07 9.36 -5.14
C PRO A 71 18.65 9.50 -4.58
N GLN A 72 17.92 10.48 -5.11
CA GLN A 72 16.53 10.72 -4.80
C GLN A 72 15.74 9.57 -5.42
N TYR A 73 15.52 8.53 -4.62
CA TYR A 73 14.71 7.40 -5.01
C TYR A 73 13.31 7.92 -5.34
N ILE A 74 12.92 7.75 -6.60
CA ILE A 74 11.60 8.12 -7.09
C ILE A 74 10.58 7.29 -6.29
N GLN A 75 9.96 7.91 -5.29
CA GLN A 75 8.83 7.32 -4.59
C GLN A 75 7.61 7.36 -5.52
N VAL A 76 7.48 6.38 -6.42
CA VAL A 76 6.19 6.04 -7.05
C VAL A 76 5.30 5.38 -5.98
N ARG A 77 4.99 6.10 -4.90
CA ARG A 77 4.43 5.51 -3.68
C ARG A 77 2.93 5.74 -3.48
N SER A 78 2.30 6.65 -4.21
CA SER A 78 0.98 7.10 -3.77
C SER A 78 -0.21 6.24 -4.22
N GLN A 79 -0.16 5.53 -5.35
CA GLN A 79 -1.35 4.83 -5.85
C GLN A 79 -1.38 3.33 -5.51
N LYS A 80 -0.19 2.72 -5.42
CA LYS A 80 0.00 1.27 -5.23
C LYS A 80 -0.28 0.83 -3.79
N GLU A 81 0.11 1.67 -2.84
CA GLU A 81 -0.10 1.43 -1.41
C GLU A 81 -1.58 1.58 -1.04
N GLU A 82 -2.29 2.52 -1.66
CA GLU A 82 -3.71 2.75 -1.42
C GLU A 82 -4.59 1.59 -1.87
N MET A 83 -4.28 0.96 -3.01
CA MET A 83 -5.02 -0.21 -3.51
C MET A 83 -4.89 -1.42 -2.58
N SER A 84 -3.65 -1.73 -2.13
CA SER A 84 -3.42 -2.85 -1.22
C SER A 84 -4.02 -2.62 0.18
N LYS A 85 -3.91 -1.40 0.72
CA LYS A 85 -4.59 -1.01 1.98
C LYS A 85 -6.10 -1.11 1.88
N THR A 86 -6.68 -0.61 0.79
CA THR A 86 -8.13 -0.65 0.57
C THR A 86 -8.63 -2.09 0.52
N ILE A 87 -8.00 -2.94 -0.28
CA ILE A 87 -8.39 -4.34 -0.41
C ILE A 87 -8.18 -5.09 0.92
N GLY A 88 -7.05 -4.88 1.61
CA GLY A 88 -6.79 -5.47 2.92
C GLY A 88 -7.83 -5.08 3.97
N THR A 89 -8.27 -3.81 3.97
CA THR A 89 -9.30 -3.31 4.88
C THR A 89 -10.64 -4.03 4.69
N PHE A 90 -11.08 -4.20 3.44
CA PHE A 90 -12.32 -4.93 3.15
C PHE A 90 -12.25 -6.39 3.60
N VAL A 91 -11.10 -7.06 3.41
CA VAL A 91 -10.88 -8.44 3.87
C VAL A 91 -10.93 -8.54 5.40
N ILE A 92 -10.35 -7.57 6.11
CA ILE A 92 -10.40 -7.51 7.58
C ILE A 92 -11.84 -7.33 8.08
N PHE A 93 -12.61 -6.41 7.50
CA PHE A 93 -14.02 -6.23 7.84
C PHE A 93 -14.85 -7.51 7.60
N TYR A 94 -14.62 -8.17 6.46
CA TYR A 94 -15.25 -9.45 6.16
C TYR A 94 -14.87 -10.53 7.19
N ALA A 95 -13.61 -10.57 7.65
CA ALA A 95 -13.15 -11.50 8.68
C ALA A 95 -13.88 -11.28 10.02
N PHE A 96 -14.05 -10.01 10.43
CA PHE A 96 -14.81 -9.68 11.65
C PHE A 96 -16.28 -10.10 11.54
N PHE A 97 -16.92 -9.80 10.41
CA PHE A 97 -18.30 -10.23 10.17
C PHE A 97 -18.43 -11.75 10.24
N ARG A 98 -17.47 -12.48 9.66
CA ARG A 98 -17.44 -13.94 9.70
C ARG A 98 -17.23 -14.50 11.11
N LEU A 99 -16.31 -13.93 11.88
CA LEU A 99 -16.07 -14.31 13.28
C LEU A 99 -17.29 -14.03 14.17
N PHE A 100 -18.00 -12.93 13.90
CA PHE A 100 -19.24 -12.61 14.58
C PHE A 100 -20.30 -13.70 14.35
N TRP A 101 -20.53 -14.14 13.12
CA TRP A 101 -21.45 -15.24 12.84
C TRP A 101 -20.99 -16.57 13.45
N ALA A 102 -19.70 -16.89 13.39
CA ALA A 102 -19.16 -18.08 14.04
C ALA A 102 -19.43 -18.07 15.56
N MET A 103 -19.31 -16.92 16.21
CA MET A 103 -19.64 -16.74 17.63
C MET A 103 -21.14 -16.90 17.90
N VAL A 104 -22.01 -16.30 17.10
CA VAL A 104 -23.48 -16.41 17.26
C VAL A 104 -23.92 -17.87 17.20
N PHE A 105 -23.45 -18.63 16.21
CA PHE A 105 -23.74 -20.06 16.09
C PHE A 105 -23.08 -20.90 17.20
N SER A 106 -21.92 -20.48 17.71
CA SER A 106 -21.26 -21.14 18.85
C SER A 106 -22.02 -20.97 20.17
N ILE A 107 -22.83 -19.92 20.33
CA ILE A 107 -23.67 -19.69 21.52
C ILE A 107 -25.02 -20.45 21.41
N GLY A 108 -25.26 -21.16 20.30
CA GLY A 108 -26.45 -22.00 20.11
C GLY A 108 -27.68 -21.25 19.60
N ILE A 109 -27.54 -19.99 19.18
CA ILE A 109 -28.63 -19.22 18.58
C ILE A 109 -28.75 -19.63 17.11
N GLY A 110 -29.67 -20.55 16.81
CA GLY A 110 -30.00 -20.99 15.45
C GLY A 110 -29.19 -22.17 14.89
N GLY A 111 -28.46 -22.92 15.73
CA GLY A 111 -27.65 -24.07 15.29
C GLY A 111 -28.18 -25.43 15.79
N SER A 112 -28.03 -26.48 14.98
CA SER A 112 -28.29 -27.87 15.36
C SER A 112 -27.12 -28.43 16.19
N ALA A 113 -27.25 -29.64 16.74
CA ALA A 113 -26.20 -30.29 17.55
C ALA A 113 -24.85 -30.46 16.81
N SER A 114 -24.82 -30.29 15.49
CA SER A 114 -23.64 -30.33 14.63
C SER A 114 -22.86 -29.00 14.63
N SER A 115 -23.50 -27.88 14.96
CA SER A 115 -22.95 -26.53 14.84
C SER A 115 -21.82 -26.26 15.83
N TRP A 116 -21.81 -26.92 16.99
CA TRP A 116 -20.73 -26.78 17.99
C TRP A 116 -19.40 -27.39 17.53
N LEU A 117 -19.43 -28.44 16.70
CA LEU A 117 -18.24 -29.14 16.20
C LEU A 117 -17.61 -28.36 15.04
N LEU A 118 -18.47 -27.72 14.24
CA LEU A 118 -18.08 -26.86 13.11
C LEU A 118 -17.66 -25.45 13.55
N SER A 119 -17.91 -25.05 14.81
CA SER A 119 -17.51 -23.74 15.32
C SER A 119 -15.98 -23.61 15.40
N ILE A 120 -15.27 -24.64 15.86
CA ILE A 120 -13.81 -24.66 15.98
C ILE A 120 -13.13 -24.37 14.62
N PRO A 121 -13.41 -25.13 13.55
CA PRO A 121 -12.83 -24.82 12.24
C PRO A 121 -13.31 -23.48 11.68
N ALA A 122 -14.54 -23.04 11.95
CA ALA A 122 -15.02 -21.72 11.53
C ALA A 122 -14.23 -20.57 12.19
N PHE A 123 -13.90 -20.68 13.48
CA PHE A 123 -13.04 -19.73 14.18
C PHE A 123 -11.63 -19.72 13.62
N LEU A 124 -11.04 -20.90 13.37
CA LEU A 124 -9.70 -21.01 12.77
C LEU A 124 -9.64 -20.36 11.38
N ILE A 125 -10.65 -20.59 10.55
CA ILE A 125 -10.78 -19.96 9.24
C ILE A 125 -10.92 -18.44 9.39
N GLY A 126 -11.76 -17.96 10.31
CA GLY A 126 -11.95 -16.53 10.58
C GLY A 126 -10.66 -15.83 11.05
N ILE A 127 -9.90 -16.46 11.94
CA ILE A 127 -8.58 -15.97 12.39
C ILE A 127 -7.59 -15.98 11.21
N GLY A 128 -7.61 -17.01 10.37
CA GLY A 128 -6.82 -17.08 9.14
C GLY A 128 -7.11 -15.91 8.20
N PHE A 129 -8.39 -15.56 8.01
CA PHE A 129 -8.76 -14.37 7.23
C PHE A 129 -8.27 -13.06 7.84
N LEU A 130 -8.32 -12.93 9.16
CA LEU A 130 -7.88 -11.74 9.87
C LEU A 130 -6.36 -11.56 9.76
N VAL A 131 -5.58 -12.62 9.98
CA VAL A 131 -4.12 -12.62 9.82
C VAL A 131 -3.73 -12.36 8.37
N GLY A 132 -4.34 -13.06 7.43
CA GLY A 132 -4.09 -12.88 6.00
C GLY A 132 -4.45 -11.47 5.51
N GLY A 133 -5.58 -10.94 5.96
CA GLY A 133 -6.02 -9.56 5.67
C GLY A 133 -5.07 -8.51 6.23
N ALA A 134 -4.52 -8.71 7.43
CA ALA A 134 -3.53 -7.82 8.02
C ALA A 134 -2.21 -7.80 7.23
N ILE A 135 -1.73 -8.96 6.78
CA ILE A 135 -0.51 -9.07 5.96
C ILE A 135 -0.74 -8.46 4.56
N LEU A 136 -1.94 -8.64 4.01
CA LEU A 136 -2.36 -8.01 2.75
C LEU A 136 -2.45 -6.48 2.88
N TYR A 137 -2.99 -5.98 3.98
CA TYR A 137 -3.04 -4.55 4.30
C TYR A 137 -1.64 -3.94 4.38
N ALA A 138 -0.66 -4.69 4.89
CA ALA A 138 0.74 -4.29 4.89
C ALA A 138 1.42 -4.36 3.51
N GLY A 139 0.73 -4.88 2.49
CA GLY A 139 1.16 -4.88 1.10
C GLY A 139 2.12 -6.02 0.72
N TYR A 140 2.11 -7.14 1.44
CA TYR A 140 2.98 -8.29 1.18
C TYR A 140 2.30 -9.36 0.30
N ARG A 141 3.04 -9.91 -0.67
CA ARG A 141 2.51 -10.91 -1.62
C ARG A 141 2.13 -12.23 -0.96
N ASN A 142 2.85 -12.60 0.08
CA ASN A 142 2.59 -13.81 0.86
C ASN A 142 1.25 -13.74 1.61
N GLY A 143 0.82 -12.53 1.99
CA GLY A 143 -0.51 -12.30 2.56
C GLY A 143 -1.62 -12.71 1.59
N VAL A 144 -1.48 -12.36 0.31
CA VAL A 144 -2.47 -12.76 -0.71
C VAL A 144 -2.53 -14.28 -0.85
N TYR A 145 -1.38 -14.96 -1.00
CA TYR A 145 -1.35 -16.41 -1.14
C TYR A 145 -1.94 -17.11 0.08
N PHE A 146 -1.65 -16.60 1.28
CA PHE A 146 -2.22 -17.12 2.51
C PHE A 146 -3.75 -16.94 2.53
N THR A 147 -4.26 -15.74 2.23
CA THR A 147 -5.72 -15.51 2.15
C THR A 147 -6.42 -16.37 1.09
N LEU A 148 -5.78 -16.59 -0.08
CA LEU A 148 -6.30 -17.48 -1.11
C LEU A 148 -6.32 -18.94 -0.63
N GLY A 149 -5.28 -19.40 0.05
CA GLY A 149 -5.25 -20.72 0.65
C GLY A 149 -6.37 -20.92 1.67
N VAL A 150 -6.59 -19.94 2.55
CA VAL A 150 -7.69 -19.97 3.53
C VAL A 150 -9.07 -19.96 2.84
N LEU A 151 -9.25 -19.20 1.75
CA LEU A 151 -10.47 -19.22 0.94
C LEU A 151 -10.74 -20.58 0.31
N VAL A 152 -9.72 -21.23 -0.25
CA VAL A 152 -9.85 -22.56 -0.85
C VAL A 152 -10.23 -23.59 0.21
N VAL A 153 -9.52 -23.62 1.34
CA VAL A 153 -9.83 -24.54 2.45
C VAL A 153 -11.24 -24.28 2.97
N SER A 154 -11.63 -23.02 3.14
CA SER A 154 -13.00 -22.63 3.51
C SER A 154 -14.03 -23.15 2.51
N GLY A 155 -13.80 -22.96 1.21
CA GLY A 155 -14.74 -23.37 0.17
C GLY A 155 -14.91 -24.88 0.10
N ILE A 156 -13.81 -25.63 0.24
CA ILE A 156 -13.83 -27.10 0.33
C ILE A 156 -14.62 -27.53 1.56
N MET A 157 -14.42 -26.87 2.70
CA MET A 157 -15.17 -27.15 3.94
C MET A 157 -16.67 -26.86 3.75
N SER A 158 -17.05 -25.78 3.07
CA SER A 158 -18.45 -25.47 2.76
C SER A 158 -19.09 -26.51 1.85
N VAL A 159 -18.35 -27.09 0.89
CA VAL A 159 -18.85 -28.18 0.04
C VAL A 159 -18.95 -29.47 0.84
N LEU A 160 -17.98 -29.81 1.69
CA LEU A 160 -18.02 -31.08 2.41
C LEU A 160 -19.16 -31.15 3.45
N PHE A 161 -19.56 -30.00 4.00
CA PHE A 161 -20.56 -29.88 5.06
C PHE A 161 -21.87 -29.24 4.59
N HIS A 162 -22.20 -29.32 3.29
CA HIS A 162 -23.51 -28.89 2.81
C HIS A 162 -24.63 -29.77 3.43
N GLY A 163 -25.56 -29.15 4.13
CA GLY A 163 -26.74 -29.80 4.70
C GLY A 163 -27.86 -28.78 4.83
N ASP A 164 -29.10 -29.25 5.00
CA ASP A 164 -30.29 -28.39 5.10
C ASP A 164 -30.31 -27.53 6.38
N ASP A 165 -29.43 -27.82 7.34
CA ASP A 165 -29.28 -27.05 8.58
C ASP A 165 -28.25 -25.91 8.43
N PRO A 166 -28.56 -24.70 8.94
CA PRO A 166 -27.63 -23.59 8.96
C PRO A 166 -26.42 -23.91 9.85
N ASN A 167 -25.22 -23.75 9.30
CA ASN A 167 -23.97 -24.04 10.00
C ASN A 167 -22.99 -22.84 9.91
N PRO A 168 -22.02 -22.72 10.84
CA PRO A 168 -21.14 -21.54 10.91
C PRO A 168 -20.16 -21.42 9.72
N VAL A 169 -20.07 -22.45 8.88
CA VAL A 169 -19.19 -22.50 7.69
C VAL A 169 -19.96 -22.12 6.42
N SER A 170 -21.27 -22.38 6.38
CA SER A 170 -22.23 -21.96 5.36
C SER A 170 -23.48 -21.40 6.05
N VAL A 171 -23.53 -20.07 6.16
CA VAL A 171 -24.69 -19.33 6.68
C VAL A 171 -25.81 -19.41 5.63
N ALA A 172 -26.41 -20.59 5.48
CA ALA A 172 -27.50 -20.85 4.55
C ALA A 172 -28.83 -20.58 5.25
N TRP A 173 -29.41 -19.42 4.97
CA TRP A 173 -30.79 -19.09 5.34
C TRP A 173 -31.66 -19.16 4.08
N GLY A 174 -32.15 -20.35 3.73
CA GLY A 174 -33.13 -20.54 2.64
C GLY A 174 -32.61 -21.19 1.34
N GLU A 175 -33.56 -21.59 0.50
CA GLU A 175 -33.41 -22.57 -0.61
C GLU A 175 -32.61 -22.09 -1.84
N GLU A 176 -32.42 -20.78 -2.03
CA GLU A 176 -31.80 -20.21 -3.25
C GLU A 176 -30.39 -19.62 -3.02
N MET A 177 -29.74 -19.97 -1.90
CA MET A 177 -28.56 -19.23 -1.40
C MET A 177 -27.19 -19.92 -1.64
N ILE A 178 -27.16 -21.16 -2.13
CA ILE A 178 -25.88 -21.83 -2.46
C ILE A 178 -25.19 -21.08 -3.60
N LEU A 179 -25.95 -20.67 -4.62
CA LEU A 179 -25.43 -19.91 -5.75
C LEU A 179 -24.92 -18.54 -5.31
N THR A 180 -25.63 -17.84 -4.42
CA THR A 180 -25.22 -16.52 -3.92
C THR A 180 -23.98 -16.61 -3.02
N SER A 181 -23.85 -17.65 -2.20
CA SER A 181 -22.66 -17.90 -1.36
C SER A 181 -21.43 -18.30 -2.19
N ILE A 182 -21.63 -19.09 -3.25
CA ILE A 182 -20.58 -19.42 -4.22
C ILE A 182 -20.13 -18.16 -4.97
N MET A 183 -21.06 -17.31 -5.42
CA MET A 183 -20.74 -16.04 -6.09
C MET A 183 -20.01 -15.05 -5.17
N CYS A 184 -20.42 -14.94 -3.90
CA CYS A 184 -19.72 -14.15 -2.89
C CYS A 184 -18.26 -14.61 -2.72
N SER A 185 -18.04 -15.92 -2.64
CA SER A 185 -16.70 -16.50 -2.50
C SER A 185 -15.84 -16.27 -3.73
N PHE A 186 -16.40 -16.39 -4.94
CA PHE A 186 -15.71 -16.06 -6.19
C PHE A 186 -15.33 -14.59 -6.28
N ILE A 187 -16.23 -13.68 -5.90
CA ILE A 187 -15.95 -12.24 -5.89
C ILE A 187 -14.84 -11.92 -4.88
N CYS A 188 -14.88 -12.50 -3.67
CA CYS A 188 -13.80 -12.34 -2.69
C CYS A 188 -12.46 -12.86 -3.23
N MET A 189 -12.46 -13.99 -3.93
CA MET A 189 -11.25 -14.57 -4.51
C MET A 189 -10.69 -13.73 -5.67
N ALA A 190 -11.56 -13.18 -6.51
CA ALA A 190 -11.18 -12.24 -7.56
C ALA A 190 -10.61 -10.94 -6.97
N LEU A 191 -11.26 -10.36 -5.94
CA LEU A 191 -10.80 -9.14 -5.28
C LEU A 191 -9.44 -9.30 -4.60
N VAL A 192 -9.22 -10.44 -3.96
CA VAL A 192 -7.95 -10.77 -3.31
C VAL A 192 -6.85 -11.08 -4.33
N ALA A 193 -7.20 -11.61 -5.52
CA ALA A 193 -6.24 -11.91 -6.59
C ALA A 193 -5.84 -10.69 -7.44
N LEU A 194 -6.68 -9.66 -7.55
CA LEU A 194 -6.40 -8.38 -8.24
C LEU A 194 -4.99 -7.80 -7.97
N PRO A 195 -4.54 -7.68 -6.72
CA PRO A 195 -3.25 -7.07 -6.42
C PRO A 195 -2.05 -7.91 -6.93
N ILE A 196 -2.21 -9.24 -7.10
CA ILE A 196 -1.19 -10.10 -7.73
C ILE A 196 -1.06 -9.75 -9.21
N PHE A 197 -2.19 -9.64 -9.92
CA PHE A 197 -2.20 -9.33 -11.34
C PHE A 197 -1.55 -7.97 -11.63
N MET A 198 -1.77 -7.00 -10.74
CA MET A 198 -1.18 -5.67 -10.83
C MET A 198 0.28 -5.61 -10.35
N SER A 199 0.87 -6.72 -9.86
CA SER A 199 2.25 -6.81 -9.35
C SER A 199 2.61 -5.70 -8.32
N GLN A 200 1.66 -5.30 -7.47
CA GLN A 200 1.82 -4.14 -6.57
C GLN A 200 2.36 -4.48 -5.17
N LEU A 201 2.69 -5.74 -4.90
CA LEU A 201 3.04 -6.19 -3.55
C LEU A 201 4.54 -6.40 -3.38
N LYS A 202 5.01 -6.10 -2.18
CA LYS A 202 6.37 -6.40 -1.75
C LYS A 202 6.55 -7.92 -1.65
N PRO A 203 7.68 -8.46 -2.13
CA PRO A 203 8.04 -9.84 -1.85
C PRO A 203 8.40 -9.99 -0.37
N GLY A 204 8.07 -11.15 0.23
CA GLY A 204 8.46 -11.49 1.61
C GLY A 204 7.33 -11.43 2.65
N TRP A 205 7.73 -11.45 3.92
CA TRP A 205 6.86 -11.38 5.10
C TRP A 205 7.12 -10.06 5.86
N PRO A 206 6.19 -9.62 6.71
CA PRO A 206 6.47 -8.53 7.64
C PRO A 206 7.53 -8.95 8.67
N GLU A 207 8.34 -7.99 9.11
CA GLU A 207 9.55 -8.22 9.92
C GLU A 207 9.29 -9.03 11.20
N ASN A 208 8.11 -8.88 11.81
CA ASN A 208 7.69 -9.62 12.98
C ASN A 208 7.48 -11.11 12.71
N ILE A 209 6.98 -11.47 11.52
CA ILE A 209 6.78 -12.88 11.13
C ILE A 209 8.10 -13.47 10.64
N GLU A 210 8.92 -12.69 9.94
CA GLU A 210 10.23 -13.12 9.45
C GLU A 210 11.18 -13.50 10.61
N ARG A 211 11.15 -12.74 11.71
CA ARG A 211 11.88 -13.05 12.96
C ARG A 211 11.38 -14.33 13.65
N LEU A 212 10.07 -14.59 13.63
CA LEU A 212 9.48 -15.80 14.22
C LEU A 212 9.71 -17.05 13.37
N LEU A 213 9.78 -16.88 12.06
CA LEU A 213 10.05 -17.97 11.12
C LEU A 213 11.53 -18.36 11.08
N GLY A 214 12.38 -17.70 11.88
CA GLY A 214 13.84 -17.92 11.88
C GLY A 214 14.48 -17.61 10.52
N GLN A 215 13.76 -16.91 9.66
CA GLN A 215 14.24 -16.51 8.35
C GLN A 215 14.93 -15.16 8.52
N ASP A 216 16.03 -15.15 9.29
CA ASP A 216 17.06 -14.15 9.08
C ASP A 216 17.32 -14.15 7.57
N SER A 217 16.95 -13.06 6.89
CA SER A 217 17.25 -12.81 5.48
C SER A 217 18.77 -12.64 5.30
N SER A 218 19.47 -13.74 5.53
CA SER A 218 20.78 -14.11 5.01
C SER A 218 20.69 -14.60 3.57
N THR A 219 19.49 -14.67 2.99
CA THR A 219 19.26 -15.04 1.58
C THR A 219 18.08 -14.24 1.04
N GLY A 220 18.34 -13.12 0.36
CA GLY A 220 17.28 -12.44 -0.40
C GLY A 220 17.56 -11.03 -0.93
N SER A 221 18.52 -10.29 -0.36
CA SER A 221 19.21 -9.23 -1.10
C SER A 221 20.58 -9.79 -1.41
N GLY A 222 20.71 -10.34 -2.61
CA GLY A 222 21.92 -11.00 -3.08
C GLY A 222 23.17 -10.21 -2.73
N LYS A 223 23.83 -10.59 -1.64
CA LYS A 223 25.04 -9.96 -1.10
C LYS A 223 25.94 -11.08 -0.57
N ASP A 224 26.95 -11.44 -1.35
CA ASP A 224 27.97 -12.40 -0.96
C ASP A 224 28.94 -11.72 0.03
N LYS A 225 29.26 -12.43 1.12
CA LYS A 225 30.32 -12.03 2.05
C LYS A 225 31.64 -12.55 1.49
N ILE A 226 32.51 -11.65 1.04
CA ILE A 226 33.84 -11.99 0.56
C ILE A 226 34.91 -11.38 1.47
N GLN A 227 36.07 -12.00 1.54
CA GLN A 227 37.21 -11.46 2.29
C GLN A 227 38.15 -10.73 1.34
N CYS A 228 38.69 -9.59 1.78
CA CYS A 228 39.70 -8.88 1.02
C CYS A 228 40.97 -9.73 0.89
N ALA A 229 41.48 -9.90 -0.32
CA ALA A 229 42.75 -10.60 -0.56
C ALA A 229 43.99 -9.90 0.05
N HIS A 230 43.88 -8.61 0.41
CA HIS A 230 45.01 -7.80 0.89
C HIS A 230 45.01 -7.51 2.38
N CYS A 231 43.84 -7.44 3.03
CA CYS A 231 43.73 -7.12 4.45
C CYS A 231 42.74 -8.02 5.21
N SER A 232 42.19 -9.04 4.53
CA SER A 232 41.23 -10.00 5.11
C SER A 232 39.96 -9.38 5.70
N ALA A 233 39.72 -8.08 5.47
CA ALA A 233 38.49 -7.41 5.88
C ALA A 233 37.28 -8.05 5.19
N ALA A 234 36.19 -8.26 5.93
CA ALA A 234 34.96 -8.80 5.39
C ALA A 234 34.18 -7.72 4.62
N LEU A 235 33.90 -7.95 3.34
CA LEU A 235 33.10 -7.06 2.48
C LEU A 235 31.79 -7.75 2.07
N GLN A 236 30.76 -6.92 1.87
CA GLN A 236 29.48 -7.37 1.30
C GLN A 236 29.40 -6.86 -0.14
N VAL A 237 29.31 -7.78 -1.10
CA VAL A 237 29.25 -7.48 -2.53
C VAL A 237 28.00 -8.10 -3.12
N PRO A 238 27.28 -7.46 -4.07
CA PRO A 238 26.09 -8.06 -4.65
C PRO A 238 26.36 -9.46 -5.23
N SER A 239 25.46 -10.41 -5.00
CA SER A 239 25.64 -11.80 -5.41
C SER A 239 25.74 -11.90 -6.94
N GLY A 240 26.81 -12.53 -7.43
CA GLY A 240 27.07 -12.68 -8.86
C GLY A 240 27.76 -11.48 -9.53
N TYR A 241 28.17 -10.45 -8.78
CA TYR A 241 29.02 -9.39 -9.32
C TYR A 241 30.42 -9.93 -9.59
N THR A 242 30.81 -9.98 -10.87
CA THR A 242 32.16 -10.31 -11.32
C THR A 242 32.80 -9.04 -11.88
N GLY A 243 33.83 -8.54 -11.21
CA GLY A 243 34.36 -7.22 -11.53
C GLY A 243 35.47 -6.80 -10.59
N LYS A 244 36.02 -5.60 -10.84
CA LYS A 244 37.00 -4.98 -9.95
C LYS A 244 36.26 -4.22 -8.85
N ILE A 245 36.54 -4.56 -7.60
CA ILE A 245 36.09 -3.81 -6.43
C ILE A 245 37.29 -3.17 -5.74
N GLN A 246 37.09 -2.01 -5.12
CA GLN A 246 38.09 -1.38 -4.27
C GLN A 246 37.73 -1.63 -2.80
N CYS A 247 38.68 -2.16 -2.02
CA CYS A 247 38.43 -2.41 -0.61
C CYS A 247 38.41 -1.09 0.20
N PRO A 248 37.40 -0.81 1.03
CA PRO A 248 37.35 0.42 1.82
C PRO A 248 38.38 0.44 2.97
N SER A 249 38.85 -0.71 3.43
CA SER A 249 39.83 -0.80 4.53
C SER A 249 41.28 -0.59 4.08
N CYS A 250 41.64 -1.00 2.86
CA CYS A 250 43.02 -0.91 2.38
C CYS A 250 43.18 -0.18 1.05
N GLN A 251 42.09 0.28 0.44
CA GLN A 251 42.01 1.00 -0.84
C GLN A 251 42.62 0.25 -2.05
N LYS A 252 42.99 -1.02 -1.89
CA LYS A 252 43.51 -1.86 -2.99
C LYS A 252 42.36 -2.46 -3.80
N GLU A 253 42.57 -2.54 -5.11
CA GLU A 253 41.65 -3.18 -6.04
C GLU A 253 41.81 -4.70 -5.99
N MET A 254 40.70 -5.43 -6.03
CA MET A 254 40.68 -6.87 -6.19
C MET A 254 39.54 -7.30 -7.11
N ARG A 255 39.70 -8.47 -7.77
CA ARG A 255 38.59 -9.10 -8.49
C ARG A 255 37.81 -10.01 -7.56
N VAL A 256 36.49 -9.97 -7.72
CA VAL A 256 35.52 -10.91 -7.16
C VAL A 256 35.16 -11.92 -8.24
#